data_AF-A0A6P7FNA6-F1
#
_entry.id   AF-A0A6P7FNA6-F1
#
_cell.length_a   1.000
_cell.length_b   1.000
_cell.length_c   1.000
_cell.angle_alpha   90.00
_cell.angle_beta   90.00
_cell.angle_gamma   90.00
#
_symmetry.space_group_name_H-M   'P 1'
#
loop_
_entity.id
_entity.type
_entity.pdbx_description
1 polymer ?
#
loop_
_entity_poly.entity_id
_entity_poly.type
_entity_poly.pdbx_seq_one_letter_code
_entity_poly.pdbx_strand_id
1 'polypeptide(L)'
;MSKDADNFSTPNNKRSRSEVSPLCQSNMAMINREELKSVLEESLDAKLNPRLDTIEIKLNNVATKEDINSLRAEISSLRRENNELKERVLLLESQVANFADMLGMQEEIRVNRAHPLGPSRLNGPIIAHIPWDDDIALVFKNIKKLKNTRIYVDRDYTKEVRWKRATLRKVMKKIKEQNSEIMVKLVFDKLLIESVRYSWDDQLGLMCGTENGPEKLLKDWNISLNLNMDTKQQVEDTIQMESGEGSVKKAGRVI
;
A
#
# COMPACT_ATOMS: atom_id res chain seq x y z
N MET A 1 71.10 12.07 16.43
CA MET A 1 70.28 10.87 16.72
C MET A 1 70.46 9.94 15.50
N SER A 2 71.24 8.85 15.49
CA SER A 2 71.67 7.91 16.55
C SER A 2 70.45 7.42 17.34
N LYS A 3 70.04 6.14 17.39
CA LYS A 3 70.73 4.85 17.14
C LYS A 3 69.88 3.94 16.22
N ASP A 4 70.34 2.84 15.61
CA ASP A 4 71.67 2.28 15.27
C ASP A 4 71.40 1.13 14.21
N ALA A 5 72.33 0.18 13.96
CA ALA A 5 72.11 -0.99 13.09
C ALA A 5 72.85 -2.24 13.62
N ASP A 6 72.13 -3.29 14.02
CA ASP A 6 72.71 -4.48 14.65
C ASP A 6 73.29 -5.49 13.64
N ASN A 7 74.60 -5.40 13.44
CA ASN A 7 75.40 -6.42 12.75
C ASN A 7 75.57 -7.68 13.64
N PHE A 8 74.88 -8.78 13.32
CA PHE A 8 75.19 -10.07 13.92
C PHE A 8 76.39 -10.74 13.23
N SER A 9 77.57 -10.55 13.84
CA SER A 9 78.80 -11.25 13.47
C SER A 9 78.83 -12.66 14.06
N THR A 10 79.01 -13.69 13.24
CA THR A 10 79.17 -15.08 13.71
C THR A 10 80.65 -15.46 13.88
N PRO A 11 81.01 -16.31 14.86
CA PRO A 11 82.42 -16.49 15.24
C PRO A 11 83.21 -17.36 14.25
N ASN A 12 84.36 -16.84 13.81
CA ASN A 12 85.30 -17.55 12.94
C ASN A 12 86.08 -18.62 13.74
N ASN A 13 85.49 -19.82 13.88
CA ASN A 13 86.01 -20.87 14.75
C ASN A 13 87.00 -21.79 14.01
N LYS A 14 88.28 -21.38 13.97
CA LYS A 14 89.39 -22.21 13.45
C LYS A 14 89.56 -23.47 14.31
N ARG A 15 89.07 -24.62 13.83
CA ARG A 15 89.39 -25.91 14.45
C ARG A 15 90.61 -26.56 13.78
N SER A 16 91.60 -26.86 14.61
CA SER A 16 92.83 -27.54 14.27
C SER A 16 92.56 -28.97 13.76
N ARG A 17 93.39 -29.41 12.82
CA ARG A 17 93.42 -30.78 12.31
C ARG A 17 94.10 -31.69 13.33
N SER A 18 93.34 -32.54 14.02
CA SER A 18 93.86 -33.59 14.90
C SER A 18 93.30 -34.96 14.48
N GLU A 19 94.20 -35.78 13.94
CA GLU A 19 94.32 -37.24 14.04
C GLU A 19 93.09 -38.16 13.76
N VAL A 20 93.36 -39.20 12.97
CA VAL A 20 92.38 -40.16 12.46
C VAL A 20 92.11 -41.22 13.54
N SER A 21 90.85 -41.39 13.95
CA SER A 21 90.43 -42.48 14.83
C SER A 21 89.92 -43.69 14.02
N PRO A 22 90.52 -44.89 14.15
CA PRO A 22 90.24 -46.04 13.30
C PRO A 22 89.06 -46.88 13.83
N LEU A 23 87.83 -46.37 13.75
CA LEU A 23 86.61 -47.16 14.03
C LEU A 23 85.39 -46.68 13.24
N CYS A 24 85.57 -46.49 11.93
CA CYS A 24 84.48 -46.27 10.97
C CYS A 24 84.33 -47.49 10.05
N GLN A 25 83.79 -48.58 10.60
CA GLN A 25 83.38 -49.76 9.83
C GLN A 25 81.97 -50.22 10.25
N SER A 26 80.95 -49.53 9.73
CA SER A 26 79.64 -50.14 9.44
C SER A 26 78.85 -49.25 8.48
N ASN A 27 78.54 -49.79 7.30
CA ASN A 27 77.40 -49.43 6.46
C ASN A 27 77.24 -47.95 6.02
N MET A 28 78.21 -47.44 5.26
CA MET A 28 77.91 -46.47 4.19
C MET A 28 77.32 -47.23 3.00
N ALA A 29 76.02 -47.55 3.07
CA ALA A 29 75.29 -47.95 1.87
C ALA A 29 75.33 -46.76 0.89
N MET A 30 75.77 -46.99 -0.35
CA MET A 30 75.53 -46.02 -1.42
C MET A 30 74.02 -45.95 -1.65
N ILE A 31 73.37 -44.99 -1.00
CA ILE A 31 71.98 -44.62 -1.28
C ILE A 31 71.89 -44.41 -2.79
N ASN A 32 71.06 -45.21 -3.45
CA ASN A 32 70.93 -45.15 -4.89
C ASN A 32 70.41 -43.75 -5.26
N ARG A 33 70.77 -43.24 -6.45
CA ARG A 33 70.37 -41.89 -6.88
C ARG A 33 68.84 -41.73 -6.84
N GLU A 34 68.13 -42.81 -7.13
CA GLU A 34 66.67 -42.92 -7.07
C GLU A 34 66.12 -42.88 -5.63
N GLU A 35 66.80 -43.47 -4.65
CA GLU A 35 66.43 -43.40 -3.23
C GLU A 35 66.67 -42.00 -2.65
N LEU A 36 67.74 -41.32 -3.08
CA LEU A 36 67.99 -39.94 -2.68
C LEU A 36 66.93 -38.98 -3.23
N LYS A 37 66.44 -39.22 -4.46
CA LYS A 37 65.31 -38.48 -5.03
C LYS A 37 64.03 -38.70 -4.22
N SER A 38 63.67 -39.96 -3.92
CA SER A 38 62.43 -40.24 -3.19
C SER A 38 62.41 -39.62 -1.79
N VAL A 39 63.53 -39.64 -1.06
CA VAL A 39 63.64 -38.98 0.25
C VAL A 39 63.56 -37.45 0.15
N LEU A 40 64.05 -36.85 -0.94
CA LEU A 40 63.92 -35.41 -1.19
C LEU A 40 62.49 -35.02 -1.58
N GLU A 41 61.83 -35.82 -2.41
CA GLU A 41 60.41 -35.66 -2.77
C GLU A 41 59.52 -35.77 -1.52
N GLU A 42 59.68 -36.84 -0.73
CA GLU A 42 58.95 -37.04 0.53
C GLU A 42 59.17 -35.90 1.53
N SER A 43 60.42 -35.40 1.67
CA SER A 43 60.69 -34.25 2.55
C SER A 43 60.14 -32.92 2.00
N LEU A 44 59.92 -32.78 0.69
CA LEU A 44 59.30 -31.59 0.10
C LEU A 44 57.80 -31.64 0.31
N ASP A 45 57.16 -32.76 -0.02
CA ASP A 45 55.74 -33.01 0.16
C ASP A 45 55.31 -32.84 1.63
N ALA A 46 56.07 -33.42 2.57
CA ALA A 46 55.84 -33.26 4.01
C ALA A 46 55.92 -31.80 4.51
N LYS A 47 56.55 -30.89 3.75
CA LYS A 47 56.65 -29.45 4.08
C LYS A 47 55.69 -28.57 3.29
N LEU A 48 55.30 -29.00 2.09
CA LEU A 48 54.42 -28.25 1.18
C LEU A 48 52.95 -28.57 1.43
N ASN A 49 52.57 -29.85 1.51
CA ASN A 49 51.19 -30.30 1.66
C ASN A 49 50.46 -29.67 2.85
N PRO A 50 50.96 -29.70 4.10
CA PRO A 50 50.27 -29.06 5.23
C PRO A 50 50.13 -27.54 5.09
N ARG A 51 50.99 -26.89 4.28
CA ARG A 51 50.85 -25.46 3.96
C ARG A 51 49.77 -25.21 2.91
N LEU A 52 49.65 -26.10 1.92
CA LEU A 52 48.58 -26.08 0.92
C LEU A 52 47.21 -26.28 1.59
N ASP A 53 47.07 -27.31 2.43
CA ASP A 53 45.85 -27.58 3.20
C ASP A 53 45.44 -26.37 4.07
N THR A 54 46.42 -25.75 4.75
CA THR A 54 46.20 -24.54 5.56
C THR A 54 45.76 -23.34 4.72
N ILE A 55 46.22 -23.22 3.47
CA ILE A 55 45.80 -22.17 2.54
C ILE A 55 44.39 -22.44 2.05
N GLU A 56 44.07 -23.68 1.67
CA GLU A 56 42.75 -24.08 1.18
C GLU A 56 41.65 -23.88 2.25
N ILE A 57 41.88 -24.33 3.49
CA ILE A 57 40.98 -24.11 4.63
C ILE A 57 40.74 -22.61 4.88
N LYS A 58 41.76 -21.77 4.68
CA LYS A 58 41.63 -20.31 4.83
C LYS A 58 40.88 -19.67 3.68
N LEU A 59 41.09 -20.14 2.45
CA LEU A 59 40.41 -19.62 1.25
C LEU A 59 38.93 -20.00 1.19
N ASN A 60 38.54 -21.19 1.67
CA ASN A 60 37.15 -21.65 1.70
C ASN A 60 36.21 -20.77 2.54
N ASN A 61 36.75 -19.95 3.45
CA ASN A 61 35.98 -19.00 4.27
C ASN A 61 36.01 -17.56 3.73
N VAL A 62 36.65 -17.30 2.59
CA VAL A 62 36.73 -15.98 1.97
C VAL A 62 35.66 -15.85 0.89
N ALA A 63 34.84 -14.80 0.98
CA ALA A 63 33.82 -14.50 -0.03
C ALA A 63 34.47 -14.43 -1.42
N THR A 64 33.92 -15.18 -2.37
CA THR A 64 34.46 -15.26 -3.73
C THR A 64 34.21 -13.95 -4.47
N LYS A 65 34.95 -13.76 -5.57
CA LYS A 65 34.70 -12.64 -6.49
C LYS A 65 33.28 -12.67 -7.07
N GLU A 66 32.69 -13.85 -7.19
CA GLU A 66 31.32 -14.05 -7.68
C GLU A 66 30.29 -13.60 -6.64
N ASP A 67 30.45 -13.96 -5.36
CA ASP A 67 29.61 -13.48 -4.26
C ASP A 67 29.60 -11.94 -4.19
N ILE A 68 30.78 -11.33 -4.28
CA ILE A 68 30.94 -9.86 -4.25
C ILE A 68 30.24 -9.21 -5.46
N ASN A 69 30.29 -9.83 -6.64
CA ASN A 69 29.62 -9.33 -7.84
C ASN A 69 28.10 -9.49 -7.75
N SER A 70 27.61 -10.62 -7.22
CA SER A 70 26.20 -10.90 -6.99
C SER A 70 25.59 -9.88 -6.02
N LEU A 71 26.22 -9.69 -4.85
CA LEU A 71 25.81 -8.68 -3.86
C LEU A 71 25.82 -7.26 -4.43
N ARG A 72 26.80 -6.90 -5.28
CA ARG A 72 26.83 -5.60 -5.97
C ARG A 72 25.65 -5.43 -6.94
N ALA A 73 25.28 -6.47 -7.67
CA ALA A 73 24.12 -6.44 -8.57
C ALA A 73 22.82 -6.30 -7.78
N GLU A 74 22.65 -7.05 -6.69
CA GLU A 74 21.49 -6.97 -5.80
C GLU A 74 21.36 -5.58 -5.16
N ILE A 75 22.43 -5.03 -4.56
CA ILE A 75 22.47 -3.65 -4.03
C ILE A 75 22.10 -2.63 -5.11
N SER A 76 22.49 -2.86 -6.36
CA SER A 76 22.16 -1.98 -7.49
C SER A 76 20.70 -2.12 -7.97
N SER A 77 20.03 -3.26 -7.74
CA SER A 77 18.58 -3.40 -7.93
C SER A 77 17.81 -2.72 -6.79
N LEU A 78 18.14 -3.07 -5.54
CA LEU A 78 17.50 -2.53 -4.34
C LEU A 78 17.60 -1.00 -4.27
N ARG A 79 18.71 -0.40 -4.74
CA ARG A 79 18.83 1.06 -4.84
C ARG A 79 17.89 1.69 -5.87
N ARG A 80 17.66 1.02 -7.02
CA ARG A 80 16.70 1.51 -8.04
C ARG A 80 15.27 1.42 -7.52
N GLU A 81 14.89 0.27 -6.95
CA GLU A 81 13.57 0.06 -6.36
C GLU A 81 13.29 1.05 -5.21
N ASN A 82 14.25 1.29 -4.32
CA ASN A 82 14.12 2.30 -3.27
C ASN A 82 13.96 3.73 -3.81
N ASN A 83 14.62 4.07 -4.93
CA ASN A 83 14.44 5.38 -5.55
C ASN A 83 13.05 5.49 -6.20
N GLU A 84 12.59 4.48 -6.93
CA GLU A 84 11.22 4.46 -7.48
C GLU A 84 10.14 4.54 -6.40
N LEU A 85 10.34 3.87 -5.26
CA LEU A 85 9.43 3.94 -4.13
C LEU A 85 9.40 5.35 -3.51
N LYS A 86 10.56 6.02 -3.37
CA LYS A 86 10.63 7.41 -2.89
C LYS A 86 9.89 8.37 -3.82
N GLU A 87 10.09 8.27 -5.14
CA GLU A 87 9.37 9.11 -6.11
C GLU A 87 7.85 8.88 -6.03
N ARG A 88 7.39 7.63 -5.84
CA ARG A 88 5.97 7.33 -5.65
C ARG A 88 5.42 7.91 -4.33
N VAL A 89 6.20 7.88 -3.25
CA VAL A 89 5.82 8.50 -1.96
C VAL A 89 5.70 10.02 -2.10
N LEU A 90 6.70 10.69 -2.68
CA LEU A 90 6.67 12.14 -2.94
C LEU A 90 5.46 12.54 -3.81
N LEU A 91 5.15 11.75 -4.84
CA LEU A 91 3.96 11.98 -5.67
C LEU A 91 2.67 11.86 -4.85
N LEU A 92 2.53 10.83 -4.01
CA LEU A 92 1.35 10.62 -3.15
C LEU A 92 1.21 11.73 -2.10
N GLU A 93 2.30 12.13 -1.46
CA GLU A 93 2.33 13.26 -0.51
C GLU A 93 1.88 14.56 -1.19
N SER A 94 2.37 14.83 -2.40
CA SER A 94 1.93 15.99 -3.17
C SER A 94 0.44 15.93 -3.53
N GLN A 95 -0.11 14.75 -3.85
CA GLN A 95 -1.54 14.58 -4.14
C GLN A 95 -2.42 14.81 -2.91
N VAL A 96 -1.96 14.42 -1.72
CA VAL A 96 -2.67 14.67 -0.45
C VAL A 96 -2.66 16.15 -0.10
N ALA A 97 -1.50 16.83 -0.20
CA ALA A 97 -1.41 18.27 0.03
C ALA A 97 -2.32 19.06 -0.93
N ASN A 98 -2.27 18.73 -2.23
CA ASN A 98 -3.13 19.31 -3.25
C ASN A 98 -4.63 19.15 -2.96
N PHE A 99 -5.07 18.13 -2.22
CA PHE A 99 -6.49 17.92 -1.92
C PHE A 99 -7.01 18.92 -0.86
N ALA A 100 -6.22 19.21 0.17
CA ALA A 100 -6.56 20.22 1.17
C ALA A 100 -6.60 21.63 0.53
N ASP A 101 -5.59 21.95 -0.27
CA ASP A 101 -5.51 23.22 -1.02
C ASP A 101 -6.63 23.36 -2.06
N MET A 102 -6.98 22.28 -2.78
CA MET A 102 -8.10 22.26 -3.73
C MET A 102 -9.46 22.48 -3.06
N LEU A 103 -9.66 21.94 -1.85
CA LEU A 103 -10.84 22.27 -1.05
C LEU A 103 -10.76 23.66 -0.43
N GLY A 104 -9.58 24.30 -0.40
CA GLY A 104 -9.31 25.65 0.11
C GLY A 104 -9.84 25.83 1.52
N MET A 105 -9.46 24.91 2.40
CA MET A 105 -9.89 24.85 3.79
C MET A 105 -8.73 25.30 4.67
N GLN A 106 -8.88 26.44 5.34
CA GLN A 106 -7.88 26.96 6.28
C GLN A 106 -7.96 26.26 7.65
N GLU A 107 -9.05 25.54 7.91
CA GLU A 107 -9.33 24.81 9.13
C GLU A 107 -9.08 23.31 8.90
N GLU A 108 -8.39 22.67 9.85
CA GLU A 108 -8.04 21.26 9.82
C GLU A 108 -9.26 20.38 10.15
N ILE A 109 -9.79 19.66 9.16
CA ILE A 109 -10.87 18.68 9.38
C ILE A 109 -10.32 17.48 10.16
N ARG A 110 -10.99 17.12 11.26
CA ARG A 110 -10.57 15.98 12.09
C ARG A 110 -11.30 14.70 11.68
N VAL A 111 -10.60 13.81 10.97
CA VAL A 111 -11.13 12.48 10.62
C VAL A 111 -10.73 11.48 11.71
N ASN A 112 -11.71 10.89 12.40
CA ASN A 112 -11.46 9.89 13.44
C ASN A 112 -11.05 8.53 12.83
N ARG A 113 -11.75 8.10 11.78
CA ARG A 113 -11.47 6.86 11.06
C ARG A 113 -11.90 6.95 9.61
N ALA A 114 -11.11 6.41 8.68
CA ALA A 114 -11.52 6.16 7.30
C ALA A 114 -11.21 4.71 6.90
N HIS A 115 -12.07 4.08 6.11
CA HIS A 115 -11.82 2.74 5.55
C HIS A 115 -12.62 2.49 4.27
N PRO A 116 -12.14 1.61 3.36
CA PRO A 116 -12.89 1.24 2.16
C PRO A 116 -14.16 0.46 2.52
N LEU A 117 -15.23 0.70 1.76
CA LEU A 117 -16.48 -0.05 1.82
C LEU A 117 -16.43 -1.22 0.83
N GLY A 118 -16.47 -2.44 1.37
CA GLY A 118 -16.42 -3.69 0.58
C GLY A 118 -14.99 -4.20 0.35
N PRO A 119 -14.80 -5.20 -0.53
CA PRO A 119 -13.48 -5.73 -0.84
C PRO A 119 -12.60 -4.63 -1.46
N SER A 120 -11.34 -4.55 -1.05
CA SER A 120 -10.38 -3.52 -1.46
C SER A 120 -10.15 -3.48 -2.98
N ARG A 121 -10.97 -2.70 -3.67
CA ARG A 121 -10.82 -2.36 -5.08
C ARG A 121 -10.08 -1.04 -5.20
N LEU A 122 -9.22 -0.92 -6.21
CA LEU A 122 -8.72 0.38 -6.66
C LEU A 122 -9.93 1.26 -7.00
N ASN A 123 -10.01 2.44 -6.39
CA ASN A 123 -11.15 3.38 -6.48
C ASN A 123 -12.47 2.87 -5.87
N GLY A 124 -12.43 1.97 -4.88
CA GLY A 124 -13.60 1.65 -4.06
C GLY A 124 -14.08 2.85 -3.21
N PRO A 125 -15.38 2.94 -2.89
CA PRO A 125 -15.89 3.99 -2.01
C PRO A 125 -15.26 3.89 -0.61
N ILE A 126 -14.98 5.03 0.02
CA ILE A 126 -14.40 5.13 1.36
C ILE A 126 -15.45 5.74 2.29
N ILE A 127 -15.67 5.13 3.44
CA ILE A 127 -16.46 5.72 4.54
C ILE A 127 -15.51 6.40 5.53
N ALA A 128 -15.79 7.66 5.83
CA ALA A 128 -15.03 8.46 6.79
C ALA A 128 -15.94 8.88 7.95
N HIS A 129 -15.49 8.63 9.17
CA HIS A 129 -16.16 9.01 10.41
C HIS A 129 -15.56 10.33 10.91
N ILE A 130 -16.30 11.42 10.71
CA ILE A 130 -15.97 12.76 11.21
C ILE A 130 -16.81 12.98 12.48
N PRO A 131 -16.22 13.34 13.63
CA PRO A 131 -16.94 13.38 14.91
C PRO A 131 -17.68 14.70 15.19
N TRP A 132 -17.39 15.78 14.43
CA TRP A 132 -18.07 17.07 14.55
C TRP A 132 -18.93 17.37 13.31
N ASP A 133 -20.18 17.80 13.52
CA ASP A 133 -21.11 18.16 12.44
C ASP A 133 -20.66 19.41 11.66
N ASP A 134 -19.93 20.33 12.31
CA ASP A 134 -19.41 21.55 11.69
C ASP A 134 -18.34 21.23 10.62
N ASP A 135 -17.43 20.29 10.89
CA ASP A 135 -16.46 19.76 9.92
C ASP A 135 -17.20 19.17 8.70
N ILE A 136 -18.28 18.40 8.93
CA ILE A 136 -19.11 17.84 7.86
C ILE A 136 -19.80 18.98 7.08
N ALA A 137 -20.32 20.01 7.75
CA ALA A 137 -20.90 21.17 7.08
C ALA A 137 -19.85 21.92 6.22
N LEU A 138 -18.62 22.05 6.72
CA LEU A 138 -17.51 22.73 6.06
C LEU A 138 -17.01 21.94 4.82
N VAL A 139 -16.93 20.61 4.89
CA VAL A 139 -16.70 19.74 3.73
C VAL A 139 -17.81 19.96 2.70
N PHE A 140 -19.08 19.85 3.09
CA PHE A 140 -20.21 19.95 2.17
C PHE A 140 -20.38 21.35 1.54
N LYS A 141 -19.94 22.41 2.23
CA LYS A 141 -19.81 23.77 1.69
C LYS A 141 -18.82 23.83 0.52
N ASN A 142 -17.72 23.07 0.60
CA ASN A 142 -16.62 23.10 -0.37
C ASN A 142 -16.68 22.01 -1.47
N ILE A 143 -17.55 20.99 -1.37
CA ILE A 143 -17.72 19.93 -2.40
C ILE A 143 -17.82 20.46 -3.84
N LYS A 144 -18.37 21.66 -4.05
CA LYS A 144 -18.45 22.29 -5.38
C LYS A 144 -17.09 22.48 -6.06
N LYS A 145 -15.99 22.57 -5.31
CA LYS A 145 -14.61 22.67 -5.80
C LYS A 145 -14.10 21.33 -6.37
N LEU A 146 -14.63 20.20 -5.90
CA LEU A 146 -14.29 18.86 -6.41
C LEU A 146 -14.92 18.52 -7.78
N LYS A 147 -15.67 19.45 -8.40
CA LYS A 147 -16.16 19.26 -9.77
C LYS A 147 -15.00 18.96 -10.71
N ASN A 148 -15.21 18.06 -11.66
CA ASN A 148 -14.24 17.56 -12.64
C ASN A 148 -13.11 16.65 -12.09
N THR A 149 -12.96 16.50 -10.77
CA THR A 149 -11.94 15.60 -10.17
C THR A 149 -12.27 14.11 -10.27
N ARG A 150 -13.51 13.77 -10.65
CA ARG A 150 -14.13 12.42 -10.55
C ARG A 150 -14.31 11.90 -9.12
N ILE A 151 -14.00 12.70 -8.10
CA ILE A 151 -14.27 12.40 -6.69
C ILE A 151 -15.70 12.85 -6.37
N TYR A 152 -16.46 11.98 -5.72
CA TYR A 152 -17.83 12.24 -5.28
C TYR A 152 -17.93 12.05 -3.77
N VAL A 153 -18.57 13.00 -3.09
CA VAL A 153 -18.82 12.97 -1.65
C VAL A 153 -20.34 13.08 -1.44
N ASP A 154 -20.94 12.07 -0.83
CA ASP A 154 -22.32 12.10 -0.32
C ASP A 154 -22.29 11.71 1.17
N ARG A 155 -23.33 12.05 1.92
CA ARG A 155 -23.43 11.60 3.33
C ARG A 155 -23.88 10.15 3.34
N ASP A 156 -23.36 9.36 4.28
CA ASP A 156 -24.00 8.08 4.57
C ASP A 156 -25.35 8.32 5.26
N TYR A 157 -26.36 7.54 4.87
CA TYR A 157 -27.73 7.69 5.30
C TYR A 157 -28.31 6.30 5.58
N THR A 158 -29.15 6.18 6.61
CA THR A 158 -29.86 4.93 6.93
C THR A 158 -30.72 4.47 5.74
N LYS A 159 -31.09 3.18 5.74
CA LYS A 159 -31.90 2.59 4.65
C LYS A 159 -33.22 3.35 4.47
N GLU A 160 -33.88 3.77 5.55
CA GLU A 160 -35.13 4.53 5.47
C GLU A 160 -34.91 5.91 4.86
N VAL A 161 -33.88 6.65 5.30
CA VAL A 161 -33.58 7.98 4.78
C VAL A 161 -33.17 7.92 3.30
N ARG A 162 -32.43 6.89 2.87
CA ARG A 162 -32.13 6.65 1.44
C ARG A 162 -33.39 6.39 0.63
N TRP A 163 -34.32 5.57 1.14
CA TRP A 163 -35.60 5.31 0.47
C TRP A 163 -36.45 6.59 0.37
N LYS A 164 -36.65 7.33 1.48
CA LYS A 164 -37.38 8.62 1.47
C LYS A 164 -36.76 9.62 0.49
N ARG A 165 -35.42 9.74 0.47
CA ARG A 165 -34.70 10.58 -0.50
C ARG A 165 -34.90 10.13 -1.95
N ALA A 166 -34.93 8.83 -2.24
CA ALA A 166 -35.21 8.32 -3.58
C ALA A 166 -36.66 8.66 -4.02
N THR A 167 -37.62 8.47 -3.13
CA THR A 167 -39.04 8.80 -3.36
C THR A 167 -39.23 10.31 -3.57
N LEU A 168 -38.64 11.16 -2.73
CA LEU A 168 -38.67 12.61 -2.90
C LEU A 168 -37.93 13.10 -4.16
N ARG A 169 -36.89 12.40 -4.63
CA ARG A 169 -36.27 12.66 -5.94
C ARG A 169 -37.23 12.37 -7.11
N LYS A 170 -38.08 11.33 -7.03
CA LYS A 170 -39.15 11.08 -8.02
C LYS A 170 -40.17 12.23 -8.05
N VAL A 171 -40.60 12.70 -6.88
CA VAL A 171 -41.51 13.85 -6.73
C VAL A 171 -40.88 15.14 -7.31
N MET A 172 -39.64 15.43 -6.93
CA MET A 172 -38.85 16.57 -7.42
C MET A 172 -38.69 16.57 -8.94
N LYS A 173 -38.53 15.39 -9.57
CA LYS A 173 -38.49 15.26 -11.03
C LYS A 173 -39.82 15.66 -11.67
N LYS A 174 -40.94 15.12 -11.19
CA LYS A 174 -42.29 15.45 -11.68
C LYS A 174 -42.63 16.93 -11.54
N ILE A 175 -42.27 17.55 -10.42
CA ILE A 175 -42.43 19.00 -10.22
C ILE A 175 -41.68 19.78 -11.31
N LYS A 176 -40.40 19.45 -11.55
CA LYS A 176 -39.58 20.13 -12.55
C LYS A 176 -39.98 19.86 -14.01
N GLU A 177 -40.68 18.75 -14.26
CA GLU A 177 -41.28 18.43 -15.56
C GLU A 177 -42.53 19.28 -15.84
N GLN A 178 -43.31 19.63 -14.81
CA GLN A 178 -44.49 20.50 -14.94
C GLN A 178 -44.14 22.00 -14.87
N ASN A 179 -43.21 22.38 -14.00
CA ASN A 179 -42.73 23.76 -13.86
C ASN A 179 -41.24 23.77 -13.48
N SER A 180 -40.40 24.23 -14.42
CA SER A 180 -38.95 24.27 -14.29
C SER A 180 -38.41 25.49 -13.54
N GLU A 181 -39.23 26.53 -13.34
CA GLU A 181 -38.83 27.78 -12.67
C GLU A 181 -38.78 27.64 -11.15
N ILE A 182 -39.60 26.74 -10.58
CA ILE A 182 -39.74 26.56 -9.13
C ILE A 182 -38.43 26.04 -8.50
N MET A 183 -37.96 26.73 -7.47
CA MET A 183 -36.74 26.37 -6.73
C MET A 183 -36.99 25.22 -5.75
N VAL A 184 -36.92 24.00 -6.28
CA VAL A 184 -36.95 22.77 -5.47
C VAL A 184 -35.54 22.39 -4.99
N LYS A 185 -35.39 22.15 -3.67
CA LYS A 185 -34.15 21.68 -3.01
C LYS A 185 -34.44 20.49 -2.09
N LEU A 186 -33.64 19.44 -2.16
CA LEU A 186 -33.72 18.29 -1.22
C LEU A 186 -32.72 18.48 -0.07
N VAL A 187 -33.19 18.61 1.17
CA VAL A 187 -32.37 18.81 2.37
C VAL A 187 -32.64 17.68 3.35
N PHE A 188 -31.61 16.86 3.63
CA PHE A 188 -31.72 15.63 4.41
C PHE A 188 -32.84 14.71 3.88
N ASP A 189 -33.90 14.46 4.66
CA ASP A 189 -35.09 13.66 4.31
C ASP A 189 -36.31 14.52 3.88
N LYS A 190 -36.12 15.82 3.64
CA LYS A 190 -37.20 16.80 3.40
C LYS A 190 -37.01 17.53 2.07
N LEU A 191 -38.12 17.84 1.43
CA LEU A 191 -38.16 18.61 0.19
C LEU A 191 -38.55 20.05 0.52
N LEU A 192 -37.71 21.00 0.13
CA LEU A 192 -37.99 22.43 0.23
C LEU A 192 -38.43 22.94 -1.14
N ILE A 193 -39.59 23.60 -1.18
CA ILE A 193 -40.18 24.21 -2.37
C ILE A 193 -40.54 25.63 -1.96
N GLU A 194 -39.84 26.63 -2.49
CA GLU A 194 -40.04 28.06 -2.16
C GLU A 194 -40.16 28.33 -0.65
N SER A 195 -39.22 27.77 0.11
CA SER A 195 -39.12 27.80 1.58
C SER A 195 -40.16 26.98 2.35
N VAL A 196 -41.21 26.44 1.71
CA VAL A 196 -42.15 25.50 2.31
C VAL A 196 -41.51 24.10 2.41
N ARG A 197 -41.70 23.43 3.55
CA ARG A 197 -41.06 22.15 3.89
C ARG A 197 -42.06 21.00 3.81
N TYR A 198 -41.75 20.04 2.93
CA TYR A 198 -42.47 18.79 2.76
C TYR A 198 -41.63 17.63 3.29
N SER A 199 -42.26 16.66 3.94
CA SER A 199 -41.64 15.42 4.44
C SER A 199 -42.37 14.21 3.89
N TRP A 200 -41.67 13.09 3.77
CA TRP A 200 -42.29 11.83 3.39
C TRP A 200 -42.68 11.01 4.63
N ASP A 201 -43.97 10.75 4.79
CA ASP A 201 -44.54 9.82 5.75
C ASP A 201 -44.74 8.43 5.10
N ASP A 202 -44.56 7.36 5.89
CA ASP A 202 -44.59 6.00 5.35
C ASP A 202 -46.03 5.48 5.11
N GLN A 203 -47.04 6.10 5.73
CA GLN A 203 -48.47 5.76 5.59
C GLN A 203 -49.22 6.79 4.73
N LEU A 204 -49.03 8.09 4.99
CA LEU A 204 -49.76 9.19 4.35
C LEU A 204 -49.05 9.74 3.10
N GLY A 205 -47.79 9.36 2.86
CA GLY A 205 -47.02 9.81 1.70
C GLY A 205 -46.45 11.21 1.86
N LEU A 206 -46.62 12.08 0.87
CA LEU A 206 -46.04 13.43 0.91
C LEU A 206 -46.88 14.35 1.80
N MET A 207 -46.30 14.87 2.90
CA MET A 207 -46.97 15.73 3.88
C MET A 207 -46.31 17.11 3.97
N CYS A 208 -47.11 18.16 4.20
CA CYS A 208 -46.63 19.51 4.54
C CYS A 208 -47.08 19.89 5.96
N GLY A 209 -46.30 19.48 6.96
CA GLY A 209 -46.74 19.58 8.36
C GLY A 209 -47.92 18.63 8.60
N THR A 210 -49.10 19.16 8.86
CA THR A 210 -50.36 18.40 9.03
C THR A 210 -51.19 18.26 7.75
N GLU A 211 -50.85 18.99 6.68
CA GLU A 211 -51.64 19.03 5.44
C GLU A 211 -51.16 18.01 4.40
N ASN A 212 -52.10 17.52 3.58
CA ASN A 212 -51.81 16.61 2.48
C ASN A 212 -50.97 17.33 1.39
N GLY A 213 -49.75 16.84 1.14
CA GLY A 213 -48.75 17.53 0.33
C GLY A 213 -49.15 17.75 -1.13
N PRO A 214 -49.70 16.76 -1.85
CA PRO A 214 -50.17 16.93 -3.23
C PRO A 214 -51.31 17.95 -3.37
N GLU A 215 -52.27 17.98 -2.42
CA GLU A 215 -53.36 18.96 -2.42
C GLU A 215 -52.82 20.38 -2.25
N LYS A 216 -51.86 20.56 -1.33
CA LYS A 216 -51.18 21.84 -1.13
C LYS A 216 -50.38 22.27 -2.37
N LEU A 217 -49.67 21.35 -3.02
CA LEU A 217 -48.91 21.64 -4.25
C LEU A 217 -49.83 22.00 -5.43
N LEU A 218 -51.01 21.39 -5.51
CA LEU A 218 -52.03 21.76 -6.49
C LEU A 218 -52.59 23.16 -6.19
N LYS A 219 -52.88 23.47 -4.93
CA LYS A 219 -53.42 24.77 -4.50
C LYS A 219 -52.43 25.92 -4.69
N ASP A 220 -51.19 25.74 -4.24
CA ASP A 220 -50.19 26.81 -4.17
C ASP A 220 -49.44 26.99 -5.51
N TRP A 221 -49.27 25.92 -6.30
CA TRP A 221 -48.41 25.89 -7.51
C TRP A 221 -49.08 25.32 -8.77
N ASN A 222 -50.34 24.91 -8.69
CA ASN A 222 -51.08 24.23 -9.78
C ASN A 222 -50.38 22.94 -10.30
N ILE A 223 -49.68 22.23 -9.41
CA ILE A 223 -48.94 21.00 -9.74
C ILE A 223 -49.81 19.77 -9.43
N SER A 224 -50.04 18.93 -10.44
CA SER A 224 -50.79 17.68 -10.28
C SER A 224 -49.85 16.48 -10.14
N LEU A 225 -49.77 15.94 -8.91
CA LEU A 225 -48.90 14.81 -8.59
C LEU A 225 -49.65 13.47 -8.69
N ASN A 226 -49.77 12.93 -9.91
CA ASN A 226 -50.22 11.55 -10.11
C ASN A 226 -49.13 10.58 -9.64
N LEU A 227 -49.23 10.18 -8.38
CA LEU A 227 -48.27 9.35 -7.67
C LEU A 227 -48.81 7.93 -7.48
N ASN A 228 -48.78 7.13 -8.56
CA ASN A 228 -48.61 5.68 -8.39
C ASN A 228 -47.25 5.48 -7.69
N MET A 229 -47.31 5.22 -6.40
CA MET A 229 -46.15 4.98 -5.55
C MET A 229 -46.33 3.60 -4.95
N ASP A 230 -45.45 2.69 -5.35
CA ASP A 230 -45.35 1.37 -4.72
C ASP A 230 -45.10 1.58 -3.24
N THR A 231 -45.95 1.00 -2.40
CA THR A 231 -45.79 1.15 -0.94
C THR A 231 -44.48 0.49 -0.52
N LYS A 232 -43.92 0.93 0.61
CA LYS A 232 -42.67 0.38 1.17
C LYS A 232 -42.71 -1.15 1.24
N GLN A 233 -43.88 -1.71 1.57
CA GLN A 233 -44.18 -3.14 1.56
C GLN A 233 -43.90 -3.80 0.20
N GLN A 234 -44.48 -3.30 -0.90
CA GLN A 234 -44.31 -3.88 -2.24
C GLN A 234 -42.84 -3.87 -2.69
N VAL A 235 -42.07 -2.85 -2.31
CA VAL A 235 -40.63 -2.76 -2.60
C VAL A 235 -39.83 -3.76 -1.76
N GLU A 236 -40.17 -3.95 -0.49
CA GLU A 236 -39.49 -4.91 0.39
C GLU A 236 -39.81 -6.36 0.04
N ASP A 237 -41.06 -6.67 -0.32
CA ASP A 237 -41.48 -7.98 -0.83
C ASP A 237 -40.74 -8.34 -2.14
N THR A 238 -40.54 -7.37 -3.04
CA THR A 238 -39.76 -7.55 -4.28
C THR A 238 -38.29 -7.86 -3.98
N ILE A 239 -37.67 -7.13 -3.05
CA ILE A 239 -36.25 -7.35 -2.67
C ILE A 239 -36.06 -8.69 -1.98
N GLN A 240 -37.03 -9.17 -1.18
CA GLN A 240 -36.95 -10.49 -0.56
C GLN A 240 -36.99 -11.61 -1.60
N MET A 241 -37.85 -11.51 -2.63
CA MET A 241 -37.90 -12.47 -3.74
C MET A 241 -36.55 -12.57 -4.47
N GLU A 242 -35.94 -11.42 -4.85
CA GLU A 242 -34.63 -11.40 -5.53
C GLU A 242 -33.49 -11.95 -4.67
N SER A 243 -33.60 -11.91 -3.34
CA SER A 243 -32.61 -12.49 -2.43
C SER A 243 -32.77 -14.00 -2.19
N GLY A 244 -33.90 -14.60 -2.60
CA GLY A 244 -34.20 -16.02 -2.43
C GLY A 244 -33.62 -16.94 -3.51
N GLU A 245 -33.52 -16.46 -4.76
CA GLU A 245 -33.08 -17.27 -5.91
C GLU A 245 -31.57 -17.11 -6.21
N GLY A 246 -30.75 -17.32 -5.18
CA GLY A 246 -29.30 -17.10 -5.20
C GLY A 246 -28.43 -18.29 -5.62
N SER A 247 -28.92 -19.27 -6.38
CA SER A 247 -28.13 -20.44 -6.79
C SER A 247 -27.95 -20.56 -8.31
N VAL A 248 -26.70 -20.75 -8.71
CA VAL A 248 -26.20 -21.09 -10.06
C VAL A 248 -26.40 -20.04 -11.19
N LYS A 249 -25.37 -19.21 -11.44
CA LYS A 249 -24.45 -19.30 -12.61
C LYS A 249 -23.69 -17.97 -12.84
N LYS A 250 -22.35 -18.02 -12.78
CA LYS A 250 -21.49 -16.95 -13.31
C LYS A 250 -21.64 -16.89 -14.84
N ALA A 251 -22.20 -15.81 -15.36
CA ALA A 251 -21.94 -15.36 -16.74
C ALA A 251 -21.11 -14.07 -16.65
N GLY A 252 -19.94 -14.06 -17.30
CA GLY A 252 -19.09 -12.88 -17.34
C GLY A 252 -19.74 -11.77 -18.17
N ARG A 253 -19.66 -10.52 -17.70
CA ARG A 253 -20.07 -9.36 -18.49
C ARG A 253 -18.88 -8.44 -18.71
N VAL A 254 -18.39 -8.44 -19.95
CA VAL A 254 -17.52 -7.41 -20.50
C VAL A 254 -18.37 -6.16 -20.73
N ILE A 255 -18.04 -5.04 -20.08
CA ILE A 255 -17.51 -3.80 -20.67
C ILE A 255 -16.63 -3.14 -19.60
#